data_AF-A0AB34H7L3-F1
#
_entry.id   AF-A0AB34H7L3-F1
#
_cell.length_a   1.000
_cell.length_b   1.000
_cell.length_c   1.000
_cell.angle_alpha   90.00
_cell.angle_beta   90.00
_cell.angle_gamma   90.00
#
_symmetry.space_group_name_H-M   'P 1'
#
loop_
_entity.id
_entity.type
_entity.pdbx_description
1 polymer ?
#
loop_
_entity_poly.entity_id
_entity_poly.type
_entity_poly.pdbx_seq_one_letter_code
_entity_poly.pdbx_strand_id
1 'polypeptide(L)'
;MGSFRAPRDAGDVHIRPSTRGGSNRESQGVWEEEHGAGQSDETCLSLQVMYRRILQQAGFIQFAQLQFLEAKELFRSGQLDVRELISLYPFLLPTSSSFTRSHPPLHEFADLNQLTQGDQEKVAKCKRFLMSYLNEVRSTEVANGYKEDIDTALLKLYTEADHDSLLDLLVTENFCLLTDSAAWLEKHKKYFALGLLYHYNHQDAAAVQLWVSIVNGDIHDSTRSDLYEYIVDFLTYSLDPDLVWHYADWVLQKNPEVGVQVFTKRPVDEQQSRFNPDDIISCLKKYPQALVKYLEHLVTDRRLQKEEYHTHLAVLYLDEVLQQRPGANGKDAEVTETQAKLRRLLQKSDLYRVHFLLGEWISLDKRHRRGWGGGGRDGGLGISSSLFGGRGGS
;
A
#
# COMPACT_ATOMS: atom_id res chain seq x y z
N MET A 1 -7.73 -6.71 -5.73
CA MET A 1 -7.92 -8.02 -5.06
C MET A 1 -6.56 -8.72 -5.01
N GLY A 2 -5.85 -8.57 -3.89
CA GLY A 2 -4.60 -9.27 -3.61
C GLY A 2 -4.60 -9.61 -2.13
N SER A 3 -4.62 -10.90 -1.81
CA SER A 3 -4.74 -11.42 -0.45
C SER A 3 -3.37 -11.40 0.23
N PHE A 4 -3.23 -10.66 1.32
CA PHE A 4 -2.08 -10.74 2.20
C PHE A 4 -2.10 -12.06 3.00
N ARG A 5 -1.00 -12.82 2.96
CA ARG A 5 -0.71 -13.93 3.89
C ARG A 5 0.70 -13.78 4.41
N ALA A 6 0.84 -13.76 5.74
CA ALA A 6 2.12 -13.80 6.44
C ALA A 6 2.66 -15.25 6.57
N PRO A 7 4.00 -15.47 6.59
CA PRO A 7 4.59 -16.78 6.87
C PRO A 7 4.83 -17.00 8.37
N ARG A 8 4.74 -18.27 8.79
CA ARG A 8 4.94 -18.78 10.16
C ARG A 8 6.36 -19.29 10.39
N ASP A 9 6.77 -19.20 11.66
CA ASP A 9 8.04 -19.59 12.27
C ASP A 9 8.54 -21.02 11.97
N ALA A 10 9.86 -21.15 11.86
CA ALA A 10 10.60 -22.42 11.85
C ALA A 10 11.22 -22.67 13.24
N GLY A 11 10.93 -23.82 13.83
CA GLY A 11 11.46 -24.27 15.12
C GLY A 11 12.73 -25.11 14.99
N ASP A 12 13.67 -24.82 15.88
CA ASP A 12 14.90 -25.57 16.18
C ASP A 12 14.64 -27.02 16.62
N VAL A 13 15.50 -27.96 16.16
CA VAL A 13 15.80 -29.20 16.89
C VAL A 13 17.29 -29.54 16.76
N HIS A 14 18.02 -29.37 17.86
CA HIS A 14 19.25 -30.09 18.17
C HIS A 14 18.91 -31.44 18.82
N ILE A 15 19.69 -32.51 18.55
CA ILE A 15 20.20 -33.49 19.53
C ILE A 15 21.26 -34.41 18.85
N ARG A 16 22.17 -34.87 19.70
CA ARG A 16 23.56 -35.35 19.54
C ARG A 16 23.71 -36.90 19.35
N PRO A 17 24.95 -37.46 19.25
CA PRO A 17 25.31 -38.63 18.45
C PRO A 17 25.36 -39.96 19.24
N SER A 18 25.59 -41.06 18.52
CA SER A 18 25.91 -42.38 19.09
C SER A 18 27.09 -43.05 18.37
N THR A 19 27.77 -43.92 19.11
CA THR A 19 29.14 -44.41 18.96
C THR A 19 29.21 -45.86 18.44
N ARG A 20 30.42 -46.25 17.99
CA ARG A 20 31.18 -47.49 18.31
C ARG A 20 31.40 -48.56 17.21
N GLY A 21 32.69 -48.90 17.05
CA GLY A 21 33.27 -50.23 16.74
C GLY A 21 33.49 -50.51 15.24
N GLY A 22 34.60 -51.06 14.75
CA GLY A 22 35.84 -51.58 15.32
C GLY A 22 36.64 -52.30 14.21
N SER A 23 37.97 -52.11 14.20
CA SER A 23 39.07 -52.96 13.69
C SER A 23 38.78 -54.11 12.70
N ASN A 24 39.43 -54.16 11.52
CA ASN A 24 40.72 -54.87 11.33
C ASN A 24 41.31 -54.73 9.90
N ARG A 25 42.63 -54.92 9.83
CA ARG A 25 43.56 -54.84 8.70
C ARG A 25 43.18 -55.64 7.45
N GLU A 26 43.51 -55.10 6.29
CA GLU A 26 44.18 -55.85 5.22
C GLU A 26 45.07 -54.91 4.38
N SER A 27 46.37 -55.20 4.39
CA SER A 27 47.38 -54.52 3.61
C SER A 27 47.39 -55.09 2.19
N GLN A 28 46.99 -54.29 1.21
CA GLN A 28 47.39 -54.49 -0.18
C GLN A 28 47.96 -53.17 -0.70
N GLY A 29 49.18 -53.24 -1.22
CA GLY A 29 49.89 -52.10 -1.77
C GLY A 29 49.10 -51.48 -2.92
N VAL A 30 48.73 -50.22 -2.73
CA VAL A 30 48.36 -49.32 -3.82
C VAL A 30 49.44 -48.27 -3.85
N TRP A 31 50.17 -48.27 -4.95
CA TRP A 31 51.13 -47.25 -5.31
C TRP A 31 50.43 -45.89 -5.35
N GLU A 32 51.14 -44.86 -4.90
CA GLU A 32 50.76 -43.46 -4.92
C GLU A 32 50.08 -43.05 -6.24
N GLU A 33 48.75 -42.99 -6.25
CA GLU A 33 47.95 -42.30 -7.27
C GLU A 33 46.98 -41.27 -6.64
N GLU A 34 47.15 -40.94 -5.35
CA GLU A 34 46.34 -39.90 -4.69
C GLU A 34 46.80 -38.47 -5.01
N HIS A 35 47.96 -38.29 -5.65
CA HIS A 35 48.46 -36.96 -6.04
C HIS A 35 47.93 -36.48 -7.40
N GLY A 36 47.32 -37.35 -8.23
CA GLY A 36 46.83 -37.00 -9.56
C GLY A 36 45.40 -36.45 -9.59
N ALA A 37 44.50 -37.00 -8.78
CA ALA A 37 43.07 -36.65 -8.80
C ALA A 37 42.76 -35.26 -8.21
N GLY A 38 43.44 -34.89 -7.11
CA GLY A 38 43.31 -33.54 -6.54
C GLY A 38 43.88 -32.45 -7.44
N GLN A 39 44.95 -32.77 -8.18
CA GLN A 39 45.63 -31.82 -9.07
C GLN A 39 44.88 -31.63 -10.41
N SER A 40 44.17 -32.66 -10.89
CA SER A 40 43.24 -32.55 -12.04
C SER A 40 41.98 -31.76 -11.70
N ASP A 41 41.45 -31.90 -10.48
CA ASP A 41 40.26 -31.17 -10.04
C ASP A 41 40.59 -29.70 -9.77
N GLU A 42 41.73 -29.39 -9.16
CA GLU A 42 42.23 -28.02 -8.99
C GLU A 42 42.52 -27.32 -10.33
N THR A 43 43.11 -28.02 -11.30
CA THR A 43 43.34 -27.46 -12.64
C THR A 43 42.03 -27.25 -13.42
N CYS A 44 41.06 -28.15 -13.29
CA CYS A 44 39.72 -27.97 -13.86
C CYS A 44 38.99 -26.76 -13.27
N LEU A 45 39.02 -26.59 -11.94
CA LEU A 45 38.46 -25.43 -11.26
C LEU A 45 39.16 -24.13 -11.68
N SER A 46 40.49 -24.14 -11.77
CA SER A 46 41.29 -23.00 -12.26
C SER A 46 40.92 -22.60 -13.70
N LEU A 47 40.73 -23.58 -14.58
CA LEU A 47 40.28 -23.36 -15.96
C LEU A 47 38.86 -22.78 -16.02
N GLN A 48 37.95 -23.24 -15.18
CA GLN A 48 36.58 -22.69 -15.10
C GLN A 48 36.58 -21.23 -14.65
N VAL A 49 37.42 -20.87 -13.65
CA VAL A 49 37.55 -19.49 -13.18
C VAL A 49 38.12 -18.60 -14.30
N MET A 50 39.16 -19.05 -14.99
CA MET A 50 39.72 -18.31 -16.13
C MET A 50 38.71 -18.16 -17.27
N TYR A 51 37.98 -19.22 -17.60
CA TYR A 51 36.96 -19.18 -18.65
C TYR A 51 35.84 -18.19 -18.34
N ARG A 52 35.30 -18.21 -17.11
CA ARG A 52 34.29 -17.24 -16.68
C ARG A 52 34.80 -15.80 -16.77
N ARG A 53 36.05 -15.57 -16.35
CA ARG A 53 36.68 -14.26 -16.43
C ARG A 53 36.81 -13.77 -17.89
N ILE A 54 37.20 -14.64 -18.82
CA ILE A 54 37.28 -14.30 -20.25
C ILE A 54 35.89 -13.92 -20.78
N LEU A 55 34.84 -14.67 -20.42
CA LEU A 55 33.47 -14.35 -20.82
C LEU A 55 33.01 -12.99 -20.27
N GLN A 56 33.34 -12.68 -19.02
CA GLN A 56 33.02 -11.37 -18.43
C GLN A 56 33.71 -10.23 -19.18
N GLN A 57 35.02 -10.37 -19.47
CA GLN A 57 35.77 -9.38 -20.25
C GLN A 57 35.21 -9.22 -21.68
N ALA A 58 34.89 -10.33 -22.34
CA ALA A 58 34.22 -10.31 -23.65
C ALA A 58 32.86 -9.61 -23.58
N GLY A 59 32.09 -9.85 -22.52
CA GLY A 59 30.83 -9.15 -22.27
C GLY A 59 31.00 -7.64 -22.18
N PHE A 60 32.04 -7.16 -21.49
CA PHE A 60 32.33 -5.73 -21.40
C PHE A 60 32.79 -5.12 -22.74
N ILE A 61 33.48 -5.89 -23.58
CA ILE A 61 33.81 -5.46 -24.95
C ILE A 61 32.53 -5.27 -25.77
N GLN A 62 31.61 -6.24 -25.73
CA GLN A 62 30.31 -6.15 -26.42
C GLN A 62 29.46 -5.00 -25.87
N PHE A 63 29.46 -4.81 -24.55
CA PHE A 63 28.76 -3.70 -23.90
C PHE A 63 29.29 -2.33 -24.34
N ALA A 64 30.62 -2.16 -24.43
CA ALA A 64 31.23 -0.93 -24.94
C ALA A 64 30.91 -0.66 -26.42
N GLN A 65 30.64 -1.72 -27.20
CA GLN A 65 30.18 -1.64 -28.59
C GLN A 65 28.64 -1.49 -28.71
N LEU A 66 27.93 -1.36 -27.59
CA LEU A 66 26.47 -1.28 -27.50
C LEU A 66 25.74 -2.52 -28.07
N GLN A 67 26.44 -3.66 -28.16
CA GLN A 67 25.88 -4.96 -28.54
C GLN A 67 25.29 -5.63 -27.29
N PHE A 68 24.15 -5.11 -26.85
CA PHE A 68 23.59 -5.42 -25.54
C PHE A 68 23.08 -6.86 -25.40
N LEU A 69 22.60 -7.47 -26.48
CA LEU A 69 22.09 -8.84 -26.44
C LEU A 69 23.24 -9.82 -26.22
N GLU A 70 24.33 -9.65 -26.97
CA GLU A 70 25.55 -10.43 -26.88
C GLU A 70 26.23 -10.22 -25.52
N ALA A 71 26.32 -8.96 -25.07
CA ALA A 71 26.88 -8.62 -23.76
C ALA A 71 26.13 -9.33 -22.63
N LYS A 72 24.79 -9.32 -22.68
CA LYS A 72 23.93 -9.99 -21.69
C LYS A 72 24.22 -11.48 -21.58
N GLU A 73 24.25 -12.18 -22.71
CA GLU A 73 24.48 -13.64 -22.72
C GLU A 73 25.87 -13.99 -22.18
N LEU A 74 26.88 -13.17 -22.52
CA LEU A 74 28.23 -13.31 -21.98
C LEU A 74 28.29 -13.05 -20.48
N PHE A 75 27.60 -12.02 -19.97
CA PHE A 75 27.54 -11.74 -18.53
C PHE A 75 26.83 -12.84 -17.75
N ARG A 76 25.74 -13.39 -18.29
CA ARG A 76 25.03 -14.53 -17.68
C ARG A 76 25.92 -15.78 -17.65
N SER A 77 26.52 -16.12 -18.79
CA SER A 77 27.39 -17.29 -18.92
C SER A 77 28.67 -17.17 -18.07
N GLY A 78 29.21 -15.96 -17.97
CA GLY A 78 30.36 -15.63 -17.14
C GLY A 78 30.04 -15.43 -15.65
N GLN A 79 28.76 -15.50 -15.24
CA GLN A 79 28.31 -15.23 -13.87
C GLN A 79 28.88 -13.91 -13.32
N LEU A 80 28.71 -12.83 -14.09
CA LEU A 80 29.19 -11.52 -13.70
C LEU A 80 28.53 -11.06 -12.39
N ASP A 81 29.35 -10.59 -11.45
CA ASP A 81 28.85 -9.78 -10.33
C ASP A 81 28.30 -8.46 -10.90
N VAL A 82 26.97 -8.31 -10.85
CA VAL A 82 26.29 -7.18 -11.49
C VAL A 82 26.70 -5.82 -10.94
N ARG A 83 27.31 -5.77 -9.75
CA ARG A 83 27.83 -4.54 -9.16
C ARG A 83 28.98 -3.95 -9.96
N GLU A 84 29.70 -4.77 -10.73
CA GLU A 84 30.66 -4.28 -11.72
C GLU A 84 29.98 -3.32 -12.70
N LEU A 85 28.80 -3.68 -13.24
CA LEU A 85 28.02 -2.83 -14.13
C LEU A 85 27.40 -1.64 -13.39
N ILE A 86 26.81 -1.84 -12.20
CA ILE A 86 26.20 -0.75 -11.41
C ILE A 86 27.26 0.32 -11.09
N SER A 87 28.49 -0.10 -10.76
CA SER A 87 29.59 0.80 -10.41
C SER A 87 30.04 1.74 -11.54
N LEU A 88 29.64 1.48 -12.78
CA LEU A 88 29.91 2.36 -13.93
C LEU A 88 29.04 3.61 -13.93
N TYR A 89 27.93 3.57 -13.20
CA TYR A 89 26.95 4.64 -13.13
C TYR A 89 27.15 5.38 -11.80
N PRO A 90 27.56 6.66 -11.84
CA PRO A 90 27.73 7.43 -10.62
C PRO A 90 26.45 7.42 -9.76
N PHE A 91 26.63 7.27 -8.45
CA PHE A 91 25.59 7.32 -7.42
C PHE A 91 24.57 6.15 -7.39
N LEU A 92 24.67 5.15 -8.28
CA LEU A 92 23.72 4.03 -8.26
C LEU A 92 24.00 3.01 -7.15
N LEU A 93 25.27 2.68 -6.87
CA LEU A 93 25.60 1.84 -5.72
C LEU A 93 25.13 2.51 -4.43
N PRO A 94 24.51 1.77 -3.49
CA PRO A 94 24.11 2.32 -2.21
C PRO A 94 25.34 2.68 -1.37
N THR A 95 25.18 3.66 -0.48
CA THR A 95 26.25 4.09 0.44
C THR A 95 26.72 2.99 1.41
N SER A 96 25.89 1.95 1.63
CA SER A 96 26.22 0.74 2.40
C SER A 96 27.06 -0.28 1.63
N SER A 97 27.18 -0.16 0.30
CA SER A 97 27.85 -1.17 -0.52
C SER A 97 29.35 -1.19 -0.24
N SER A 98 29.88 -2.36 0.13
CA SER A 98 31.31 -2.61 0.29
C SER A 98 32.00 -3.05 -1.01
N PHE A 99 31.28 -2.97 -2.14
CA PHE A 99 31.74 -3.50 -3.41
C PHE A 99 33.03 -2.82 -3.88
N THR A 100 33.99 -3.63 -4.29
CA THR A 100 35.23 -3.19 -4.94
C THR A 100 35.37 -3.94 -6.25
N ARG A 101 35.74 -3.23 -7.32
CA ARG A 101 35.91 -3.84 -8.65
C ARG A 101 36.99 -4.92 -8.63
N SER A 102 36.85 -5.86 -9.55
CA SER A 102 37.77 -6.97 -9.72
C SER A 102 39.21 -6.50 -9.97
N HIS A 103 40.15 -7.25 -9.40
CA HIS A 103 41.58 -7.08 -9.65
C HIS A 103 42.18 -8.39 -10.20
N PRO A 104 42.76 -8.41 -11.41
CA PRO A 104 42.87 -7.29 -12.36
C PRO A 104 41.50 -6.80 -12.89
N PRO A 105 41.41 -5.59 -13.47
CA PRO A 105 40.17 -5.05 -14.02
C PRO A 105 39.55 -5.95 -15.12
N LEU A 106 38.22 -5.93 -15.23
CA LEU A 106 37.49 -6.61 -16.30
C LEU A 106 37.36 -5.74 -17.57
N HIS A 107 37.57 -4.43 -17.45
CA HIS A 107 37.50 -3.44 -18.52
C HIS A 107 38.33 -2.20 -18.18
N GLU A 108 38.62 -1.37 -19.18
CA GLU A 108 39.51 -0.20 -19.05
C GLU A 108 38.79 1.11 -18.70
N PHE A 109 37.47 1.20 -18.91
CA PHE A 109 36.74 2.44 -18.64
C PHE A 109 36.38 2.59 -17.15
N ALA A 110 36.53 3.80 -16.62
CA ALA A 110 36.25 4.14 -15.23
C ALA A 110 34.75 4.30 -14.97
N ASP A 111 34.02 4.93 -15.90
CA ASP A 111 32.59 5.18 -15.78
C ASP A 111 31.89 5.19 -17.15
N LEU A 112 30.58 5.36 -17.14
CA LEU A 112 29.77 5.42 -18.35
C LEU A 112 30.08 6.66 -19.21
N ASN A 113 30.51 7.78 -18.62
CA ASN A 113 30.84 8.98 -19.39
C ASN A 113 32.08 8.74 -20.27
N GLN A 114 33.10 8.05 -19.74
CA GLN A 114 34.28 7.65 -20.49
C GLN A 114 33.91 6.66 -21.61
N LEU A 115 33.06 5.67 -21.33
CA LEU A 115 32.62 4.68 -22.31
C LEU A 115 31.85 5.32 -23.47
N THR A 116 30.93 6.25 -23.15
CA THR A 116 30.03 6.87 -24.12
C THR A 116 30.59 8.15 -24.75
N GLN A 117 31.75 8.63 -24.29
CA GLN A 117 32.35 9.90 -24.69
C GLN A 117 31.40 11.09 -24.45
N GLY A 118 30.57 11.02 -23.40
CA GLY A 118 29.59 12.04 -23.04
C GLY A 118 28.30 12.04 -23.88
N ASP A 119 28.13 11.09 -24.80
CA ASP A 119 26.94 10.96 -25.64
C ASP A 119 25.71 10.51 -24.83
N GLN A 120 24.74 11.42 -24.70
CA GLN A 120 23.53 11.19 -23.90
C GLN A 120 22.62 10.09 -24.46
N GLU A 121 22.60 9.88 -25.78
CA GLU A 121 21.78 8.82 -26.38
C GLU A 121 22.37 7.45 -26.04
N LYS A 122 23.70 7.33 -26.10
CA LYS A 122 24.40 6.11 -25.69
C LYS A 122 24.24 5.85 -24.19
N VAL A 123 24.37 6.89 -23.36
CA VAL A 123 24.10 6.80 -21.91
C VAL A 123 22.69 6.27 -21.66
N ALA A 124 21.68 6.80 -22.35
CA ALA A 124 20.30 6.34 -22.21
C ALA A 124 20.14 4.87 -22.66
N LYS A 125 20.80 4.45 -23.73
CA LYS A 125 20.81 3.04 -24.18
C LYS A 125 21.43 2.12 -23.12
N CYS A 126 22.56 2.50 -22.55
CA CYS A 126 23.20 1.75 -21.46
C CYS A 126 22.31 1.68 -20.21
N LYS A 127 21.66 2.79 -19.79
CA LYS A 127 20.70 2.79 -18.68
C LYS A 127 19.53 1.84 -18.94
N ARG A 128 18.95 1.83 -20.14
CA ARG A 128 17.86 0.89 -20.52
C ARG A 128 18.32 -0.56 -20.44
N PHE A 129 19.52 -0.85 -20.95
CA PHE A 129 20.13 -2.17 -20.81
C PHE A 129 20.28 -2.57 -19.34
N LEU A 130 20.84 -1.69 -18.50
CA LEU A 130 21.06 -1.97 -17.09
C LEU A 130 19.74 -2.25 -16.36
N MET A 131 18.71 -1.43 -16.59
CA MET A 131 17.37 -1.66 -16.02
C MET A 131 16.84 -3.04 -16.39
N SER A 132 16.84 -3.39 -17.67
CA SER A 132 16.37 -4.71 -18.14
C SER A 132 17.19 -5.86 -17.55
N TYR A 133 18.51 -5.71 -17.49
CA TYR A 133 19.40 -6.77 -17.00
C TYR A 133 19.25 -6.99 -15.50
N LEU A 134 19.25 -5.91 -14.70
CA LEU A 134 19.07 -5.99 -13.26
C LEU A 134 17.71 -6.57 -12.89
N ASN A 135 16.65 -6.19 -13.60
CA ASN A 135 15.31 -6.72 -13.35
C ASN A 135 15.24 -8.25 -13.57
N GLU A 136 15.95 -8.78 -14.58
CA GLU A 136 16.05 -10.22 -14.78
C GLU A 136 16.90 -10.91 -13.71
N VAL A 137 18.04 -10.32 -13.35
CA VAL A 137 18.94 -10.89 -12.34
C VAL A 137 18.26 -10.92 -10.97
N ARG A 138 17.44 -9.93 -10.64
CA ARG A 138 16.68 -9.84 -9.39
C ARG A 138 15.88 -11.11 -9.06
N SER A 139 15.36 -11.80 -10.08
CA SER A 139 14.58 -13.04 -9.91
C SER A 139 15.43 -14.32 -9.88
N THR A 140 16.76 -14.21 -9.93
CA THR A 140 17.67 -15.37 -9.98
C THR A 140 18.42 -15.55 -8.66
N GLU A 141 18.89 -16.77 -8.40
CA GLU A 141 19.75 -17.06 -7.24
C GLU A 141 21.08 -16.30 -7.26
N VAL A 142 21.51 -15.84 -8.44
CA VAL A 142 22.73 -15.03 -8.62
C VAL A 142 22.64 -13.73 -7.81
N ALA A 143 21.46 -13.16 -7.64
CA ALA A 143 21.26 -11.95 -6.84
C ALA A 143 21.47 -12.15 -5.32
N ASN A 144 21.58 -13.39 -4.84
CA ASN A 144 21.78 -13.67 -3.42
C ASN A 144 23.12 -13.07 -2.93
N GLY A 145 23.03 -12.21 -1.91
CA GLY A 145 24.18 -11.51 -1.32
C GLY A 145 24.34 -10.04 -1.73
N TYR A 146 23.62 -9.57 -2.74
CA TYR A 146 23.65 -8.16 -3.17
C TYR A 146 22.29 -7.65 -3.70
N LYS A 147 21.19 -8.20 -3.16
CA LYS A 147 19.82 -7.75 -3.48
C LYS A 147 19.59 -6.27 -3.17
N GLU A 148 20.17 -5.77 -2.07
CA GLU A 148 20.09 -4.34 -1.70
C GLU A 148 20.72 -3.43 -2.77
N ASP A 149 21.90 -3.82 -3.28
CA ASP A 149 22.60 -3.08 -4.33
C ASP A 149 21.77 -3.07 -5.64
N ILE A 150 21.17 -4.21 -6.00
CA ILE A 150 20.32 -4.33 -7.19
C ILE A 150 19.05 -3.49 -7.06
N ASP A 151 18.29 -3.67 -5.98
CA ASP A 151 16.99 -3.02 -5.81
C ASP A 151 17.14 -1.50 -5.64
N THR A 152 18.18 -1.06 -4.91
CA THR A 152 18.48 0.38 -4.78
C THR A 152 18.89 0.99 -6.13
N ALA A 153 19.71 0.30 -6.92
CA ALA A 153 20.08 0.77 -8.25
C ALA A 153 18.89 0.81 -9.22
N LEU A 154 18.03 -0.22 -9.19
CA LEU A 154 16.79 -0.26 -9.97
C LEU A 154 15.85 0.88 -9.60
N LEU A 155 15.63 1.13 -8.30
CA LEU A 155 14.81 2.24 -7.82
C LEU A 155 15.34 3.58 -8.34
N LYS A 156 16.65 3.81 -8.21
CA LYS A 156 17.30 5.04 -8.68
C LYS A 156 17.13 5.22 -10.20
N LEU A 157 17.33 4.16 -10.98
CA LEU A 157 17.17 4.15 -12.44
C LEU A 157 15.71 4.38 -12.87
N TYR A 158 14.75 3.66 -12.27
CA TYR A 158 13.33 3.82 -12.57
C TYR A 158 12.82 5.21 -12.23
N THR A 159 13.34 5.79 -11.13
CA THR A 159 13.03 7.16 -10.72
C THR A 159 13.52 8.20 -11.73
N GLU A 160 14.76 8.07 -12.21
CA GLU A 160 15.31 9.00 -13.20
C GLU A 160 14.63 8.89 -14.57
N ALA A 161 14.18 7.69 -14.93
CA ALA A 161 13.60 7.40 -16.23
C ALA A 161 12.07 7.55 -16.29
N ASP A 162 11.43 7.95 -15.18
CA ASP A 162 9.97 7.94 -15.04
C ASP A 162 9.34 6.61 -15.46
N HIS A 163 9.96 5.50 -15.06
CA HIS A 163 9.59 4.16 -15.51
C HIS A 163 8.39 3.61 -14.74
N ASP A 164 7.42 3.02 -15.45
CA ASP A 164 6.16 2.51 -14.87
C ASP A 164 6.38 1.48 -13.75
N SER A 165 7.44 0.67 -13.87
CA SER A 165 7.79 -0.36 -12.88
C SER A 165 8.29 0.15 -11.53
N LEU A 166 8.45 1.46 -11.33
CA LEU A 166 8.87 2.01 -10.04
C LEU A 166 7.90 1.63 -8.92
N LEU A 167 6.59 1.78 -9.16
CA LEU A 167 5.57 1.49 -8.17
C LEU A 167 5.47 -0.03 -7.91
N ASP A 168 5.59 -0.84 -8.95
CA ASP A 168 5.59 -2.31 -8.84
C ASP A 168 6.77 -2.80 -7.98
N LEU A 169 7.95 -2.20 -8.13
CA LEU A 169 9.12 -2.51 -7.30
C LEU A 169 8.83 -2.25 -5.81
N LEU A 170 8.19 -1.12 -5.49
CA LEU A 170 7.94 -0.68 -4.12
C LEU A 170 6.79 -1.40 -3.41
N VAL A 171 5.84 -1.96 -4.17
CA VAL A 171 4.71 -2.74 -3.62
C VAL A 171 5.05 -4.22 -3.49
N THR A 172 6.12 -4.69 -4.14
CA THR A 172 6.63 -6.07 -4.02
C THR A 172 7.78 -6.17 -3.02
N GLU A 173 8.16 -7.40 -2.67
CA GLU A 173 9.32 -7.63 -1.80
C GLU A 173 10.58 -6.98 -2.39
N ASN A 174 11.12 -5.98 -1.71
CA ASN A 174 12.29 -5.24 -2.14
C ASN A 174 13.27 -5.03 -0.97
N PHE A 175 14.54 -4.85 -1.33
CA PHE A 175 15.65 -4.64 -0.42
C PHE A 175 16.26 -3.24 -0.58
N CYS A 176 15.47 -2.27 -1.05
CA CYS A 176 15.97 -0.91 -1.29
C CYS A 176 16.53 -0.30 0.00
N LEU A 177 17.75 0.25 -0.04
CA LEU A 177 18.31 0.97 1.09
C LEU A 177 17.50 2.25 1.33
N LEU A 178 16.80 2.30 2.48
CA LEU A 178 15.84 3.35 2.79
C LEU A 178 16.46 4.76 2.73
N THR A 179 17.64 4.96 3.32
CA THR A 179 18.28 6.29 3.41
C THR A 179 18.60 6.87 2.03
N ASP A 180 19.23 6.06 1.18
CA ASP A 180 19.60 6.43 -0.19
C ASP A 180 18.36 6.62 -1.07
N SER A 181 17.43 5.66 -0.98
CA SER A 181 16.23 5.62 -1.82
C SER A 181 15.29 6.77 -1.49
N ALA A 182 15.10 7.09 -0.20
CA ALA A 182 14.27 8.21 0.22
C ALA A 182 14.81 9.55 -0.29
N ALA A 183 16.10 9.82 -0.05
CA ALA A 183 16.74 11.04 -0.54
C ALA A 183 16.68 11.17 -2.07
N TRP A 184 16.76 10.04 -2.78
CA TRP A 184 16.65 10.02 -4.24
C TRP A 184 15.24 10.32 -4.73
N LEU A 185 14.22 9.68 -4.14
CA LEU A 185 12.81 9.93 -4.48
C LEU A 185 12.41 11.38 -4.17
N GLU A 186 12.86 11.94 -3.04
CA GLU A 186 12.64 13.35 -2.70
C GLU A 186 13.27 14.31 -3.72
N LYS A 187 14.53 14.07 -4.07
CA LYS A 187 15.24 14.87 -5.08
C LYS A 187 14.51 14.90 -6.42
N HIS A 188 13.90 13.78 -6.80
CA HIS A 188 13.13 13.63 -8.04
C HIS A 188 11.62 13.90 -7.87
N LYS A 189 11.19 14.40 -6.70
CA LYS A 189 9.80 14.76 -6.40
C LYS A 189 8.80 13.60 -6.61
N LYS A 190 9.22 12.37 -6.32
CA LYS A 190 8.40 11.15 -6.37
C LYS A 190 7.83 10.84 -4.97
N TYR A 191 6.97 11.72 -4.47
CA TYR A 191 6.48 11.68 -3.10
C TYR A 191 5.47 10.55 -2.85
N PHE A 192 4.64 10.19 -3.83
CA PHE A 192 3.76 9.04 -3.70
C PHE A 192 4.57 7.74 -3.54
N ALA A 193 5.58 7.55 -4.39
CA ALA A 193 6.51 6.42 -4.32
C ALA A 193 7.31 6.42 -3.01
N LEU A 194 7.73 7.59 -2.52
CA LEU A 194 8.38 7.73 -1.21
C LEU A 194 7.47 7.24 -0.07
N GLY A 195 6.17 7.55 -0.11
CA GLY A 195 5.23 7.03 0.86
C GLY A 195 5.09 5.50 0.81
N LEU A 196 5.14 4.90 -0.39
CA LEU A 196 5.16 3.43 -0.53
C LEU A 196 6.43 2.83 0.07
N LEU A 197 7.58 3.47 -0.13
CA LEU A 197 8.85 3.04 0.47
C LEU A 197 8.78 3.09 2.01
N TYR A 198 8.22 4.15 2.59
CA TYR A 198 8.01 4.24 4.03
C TYR A 198 7.07 3.16 4.56
N HIS A 199 5.96 2.93 3.88
CA HIS A 199 5.02 1.86 4.24
C HIS A 199 5.70 0.48 4.23
N TYR A 200 6.45 0.17 3.16
CA TYR A 200 7.18 -1.09 3.06
C TYR A 200 8.20 -1.28 4.20
N ASN A 201 8.77 -0.18 4.71
CA ASN A 201 9.68 -0.16 5.86
C ASN A 201 8.98 -0.01 7.22
N HIS A 202 7.67 -0.29 7.31
CA HIS A 202 6.85 -0.19 8.53
C HIS A 202 6.77 1.21 9.15
N GLN A 203 6.94 2.26 8.35
CA GLN A 203 6.83 3.67 8.76
C GLN A 203 5.50 4.27 8.28
N ASP A 204 4.39 3.63 8.63
CA ASP A 204 3.04 3.98 8.13
C ASP A 204 2.63 5.41 8.49
N ALA A 205 3.00 5.90 9.67
CA ALA A 205 2.72 7.28 10.07
C ALA A 205 3.37 8.32 9.14
N ALA A 206 4.62 8.08 8.73
CA ALA A 206 5.33 8.95 7.79
C ALA A 206 4.74 8.84 6.37
N ALA A 207 4.38 7.62 5.95
CA ALA A 207 3.73 7.38 4.67
C ALA A 207 2.39 8.14 4.54
N VAL A 208 1.50 7.98 5.53
CA VAL A 208 0.21 8.67 5.53
C VAL A 208 0.37 10.18 5.63
N GLN A 209 1.29 10.68 6.47
CA GLN A 209 1.56 12.11 6.57
C GLN A 209 1.98 12.70 5.22
N LEU A 210 2.83 11.99 4.49
CA LEU A 210 3.29 12.42 3.17
C LEU A 210 2.14 12.42 2.15
N TRP A 211 1.35 11.35 2.09
CA TRP A 211 0.19 11.29 1.19
C TRP A 211 -0.88 12.34 1.52
N VAL A 212 -1.12 12.62 2.81
CA VAL A 212 -2.01 13.69 3.26
C VAL A 212 -1.53 15.05 2.78
N SER A 213 -0.22 15.31 2.87
CA SER A 213 0.40 16.55 2.38
C SER A 213 0.23 16.73 0.86
N ILE A 214 0.25 15.62 0.09
CA ILE A 214 -0.05 15.64 -1.34
C ILE A 214 -1.53 16.00 -1.58
N VAL A 215 -2.46 15.33 -0.89
CA VAL A 215 -3.91 15.57 -1.06
C VAL A 215 -4.32 16.98 -0.62
N ASN A 216 -3.66 17.54 0.40
CA ASN A 216 -3.89 18.90 0.86
C ASN A 216 -3.34 19.95 -0.12
N GLY A 217 -2.45 19.55 -1.04
CA GLY A 217 -1.79 20.45 -2.00
C GLY A 217 -0.53 21.12 -1.46
N ASP A 218 -0.04 20.72 -0.29
CA ASP A 218 1.23 21.20 0.28
C ASP A 218 2.43 20.71 -0.55
N ILE A 219 2.28 19.51 -1.13
CA ILE A 219 3.28 18.85 -1.97
C ILE A 219 2.63 18.50 -3.31
N HIS A 220 3.31 18.80 -4.41
CA HIS A 220 2.83 18.47 -5.74
C HIS A 220 3.31 17.07 -6.17
N ASP A 221 2.39 16.13 -6.28
CA ASP A 221 2.60 14.83 -6.92
C ASP A 221 1.30 14.43 -7.66
N SER A 222 1.42 14.10 -8.94
CA SER A 222 0.28 13.76 -9.81
C SER A 222 0.29 12.29 -10.24
N THR A 223 1.12 11.46 -9.59
CA THR A 223 1.25 10.03 -9.88
C THR A 223 -0.09 9.30 -9.74
N ARG A 224 -0.94 9.76 -8.80
CA ARG A 224 -2.22 9.10 -8.49
C ARG A 224 -3.33 10.12 -8.30
N SER A 225 -4.42 10.01 -9.07
CA SER A 225 -5.58 10.90 -8.98
C SER A 225 -6.56 10.53 -7.86
N ASP A 226 -6.66 9.25 -7.53
CA ASP A 226 -7.51 8.67 -6.47
C ASP A 226 -6.74 8.49 -5.15
N LEU A 227 -5.78 9.38 -4.87
CA LEU A 227 -4.91 9.26 -3.69
C LEU A 227 -5.70 9.36 -2.38
N TYR A 228 -6.75 10.17 -2.34
CA TYR A 228 -7.59 10.30 -1.16
C TYR A 228 -8.32 8.99 -0.83
N GLU A 229 -8.94 8.36 -1.84
CA GLU A 229 -9.59 7.06 -1.73
C GLU A 229 -8.59 5.97 -1.32
N TYR A 230 -7.38 6.01 -1.89
CA TYR A 230 -6.29 5.12 -1.52
C TYR A 230 -5.90 5.26 -0.03
N ILE A 231 -5.77 6.49 0.49
CA ILE A 231 -5.47 6.72 1.92
C ILE A 231 -6.61 6.17 2.81
N VAL A 232 -7.87 6.38 2.40
CA VAL A 232 -9.03 5.85 3.12
C VAL A 232 -9.01 4.33 3.16
N ASP A 233 -8.75 3.66 2.04
CA ASP A 233 -8.62 2.21 1.97
C ASP A 233 -7.43 1.72 2.82
N PHE A 234 -6.28 2.41 2.76
CA PHE A 234 -5.12 2.12 3.58
C PHE A 234 -5.44 2.18 5.08
N LEU A 235 -6.07 3.26 5.54
CA LEU A 235 -6.49 3.42 6.94
C LEU A 235 -7.57 2.41 7.33
N THR A 236 -8.43 1.99 6.41
CA THR A 236 -9.47 0.96 6.66
C THR A 236 -8.84 -0.37 7.06
N TYR A 237 -7.73 -0.75 6.42
CA TYR A 237 -7.03 -2.02 6.66
C TYR A 237 -5.78 -1.90 7.56
N SER A 238 -5.49 -0.70 8.07
CA SER A 238 -4.38 -0.50 9.01
C SER A 238 -4.62 -1.23 10.32
N LEU A 239 -3.61 -1.96 10.77
CA LEU A 239 -3.58 -2.66 12.06
C LEU A 239 -3.30 -1.72 13.24
N ASP A 240 -2.83 -0.49 12.99
CA ASP A 240 -2.57 0.52 14.00
C ASP A 240 -3.81 1.40 14.23
N PRO A 241 -4.54 1.24 15.35
CA PRO A 241 -5.73 2.03 15.64
C PRO A 241 -5.39 3.50 15.94
N ASP A 242 -4.21 3.78 16.49
CA ASP A 242 -3.82 5.14 16.88
C ASP A 242 -3.60 5.99 15.62
N LEU A 243 -2.99 5.41 14.58
CA LEU A 243 -2.87 6.03 13.26
C LEU A 243 -4.24 6.37 12.67
N VAL A 244 -5.19 5.45 12.79
CA VAL A 244 -6.54 5.60 12.22
C VAL A 244 -7.29 6.72 12.92
N TRP A 245 -7.26 6.74 14.26
CA TRP A 245 -7.89 7.79 15.05
C TRP A 245 -7.23 9.16 14.83
N HIS A 246 -5.92 9.19 14.62
CA HIS A 246 -5.20 10.42 14.31
C HIS A 246 -5.70 11.07 13.00
N TYR A 247 -5.91 10.27 11.96
CA TYR A 247 -6.36 10.74 10.64
C TYR A 247 -7.88 10.70 10.42
N ALA A 248 -8.67 10.19 11.39
CA ALA A 248 -10.13 10.07 11.29
C ALA A 248 -10.81 11.42 11.03
N ASP A 249 -10.42 12.46 11.77
CA ASP A 249 -11.00 13.79 11.60
C ASP A 249 -10.65 14.35 10.21
N TRP A 250 -9.41 14.17 9.75
CA TRP A 250 -8.97 14.62 8.43
C TRP A 250 -9.76 13.95 7.30
N VAL A 251 -9.93 12.62 7.31
CA VAL A 251 -10.69 11.93 6.26
C VAL A 251 -12.15 12.39 6.23
N LEU A 252 -12.77 12.57 7.41
CA LEU A 252 -14.15 13.00 7.54
C LEU A 252 -14.37 14.45 7.12
N GLN A 253 -13.44 15.36 7.44
CA GLN A 253 -13.51 16.75 6.98
C GLN A 253 -13.41 16.86 5.47
N LYS A 254 -12.56 16.04 4.83
CA LYS A 254 -12.35 16.12 3.39
C LYS A 254 -13.53 15.61 2.58
N ASN A 255 -14.02 14.43 2.92
CA ASN A 255 -15.20 13.84 2.30
C ASN A 255 -15.89 12.91 3.31
N PRO A 256 -16.96 13.36 3.98
CA PRO A 256 -17.68 12.57 4.98
C PRO A 256 -18.20 11.23 4.43
N GLU A 257 -18.59 11.20 3.16
CA GLU A 257 -19.18 10.03 2.52
C GLU A 257 -18.19 8.90 2.27
N VAL A 258 -16.94 9.25 1.96
CA VAL A 258 -15.86 8.29 1.71
C VAL A 258 -15.11 8.01 3.01
N GLY A 259 -14.83 9.04 3.83
CA GLY A 259 -14.12 8.89 5.10
C GLY A 259 -14.81 7.97 6.11
N VAL A 260 -16.14 7.87 6.10
CA VAL A 260 -16.87 6.91 6.96
C VAL A 260 -16.50 5.45 6.68
N GLN A 261 -15.98 5.14 5.48
CA GLN A 261 -15.59 3.79 5.08
C GLN A 261 -14.48 3.21 5.95
N VAL A 262 -13.63 4.07 6.52
CA VAL A 262 -12.59 3.70 7.51
C VAL A 262 -13.19 2.89 8.68
N PHE A 263 -14.43 3.21 9.06
CA PHE A 263 -15.13 2.52 10.15
C PHE A 263 -16.05 1.41 9.66
N THR A 264 -16.74 1.58 8.53
CA THR A 264 -17.76 0.62 8.06
C THR A 264 -17.18 -0.59 7.33
N LYS A 265 -16.09 -0.44 6.57
CA LYS A 265 -15.49 -1.51 5.75
C LYS A 265 -14.38 -2.29 6.46
N ARG A 266 -13.97 -1.86 7.66
CA ARG A 266 -12.92 -2.51 8.45
C ARG A 266 -13.32 -3.96 8.85
N PRO A 267 -12.38 -4.92 8.95
CA PRO A 267 -12.66 -6.32 9.26
C PRO A 267 -13.23 -6.54 10.68
N VAL A 268 -14.21 -7.45 10.79
CA VAL A 268 -15.03 -7.69 11.99
C VAL A 268 -14.25 -8.06 13.24
N ASP A 269 -13.13 -8.77 13.08
CA ASP A 269 -12.31 -9.25 14.19
C ASP A 269 -11.55 -8.11 14.89
N GLU A 270 -11.29 -7.01 14.19
CA GLU A 270 -10.56 -5.84 14.73
C GLU A 270 -11.47 -4.80 15.38
N GLN A 271 -12.76 -4.78 15.04
CA GLN A 271 -13.67 -3.75 15.54
C GLN A 271 -14.02 -3.90 17.03
N GLN A 272 -13.81 -5.08 17.62
CA GLN A 272 -14.43 -5.40 18.90
C GLN A 272 -13.68 -4.83 20.13
N SER A 273 -12.43 -4.36 20.00
CA SER A 273 -11.67 -3.84 21.16
C SER A 273 -11.30 -2.36 21.10
N ARG A 274 -10.98 -1.80 19.91
CA ARG A 274 -10.50 -0.41 19.75
C ARG A 274 -11.41 0.50 18.91
N PHE A 275 -12.42 -0.06 18.28
CA PHE A 275 -13.38 0.64 17.41
C PHE A 275 -14.82 0.37 17.88
N ASN A 276 -15.09 0.65 19.16
CA ASN A 276 -16.44 0.52 19.70
C ASN A 276 -17.40 1.45 18.94
N PRO A 277 -18.58 0.94 18.50
CA PRO A 277 -19.59 1.77 17.85
C PRO A 277 -19.94 3.07 18.57
N ASP A 278 -19.96 3.08 19.89
CA ASP A 278 -20.32 4.29 20.66
C ASP A 278 -19.25 5.39 20.55
N ASP A 279 -17.96 5.03 20.52
CA ASP A 279 -16.85 5.97 20.33
C ASP A 279 -16.84 6.54 18.91
N ILE A 280 -17.10 5.68 17.91
CA ILE A 280 -17.23 6.10 16.51
C ILE A 280 -18.41 7.06 16.35
N ILE A 281 -19.58 6.75 16.93
CA ILE A 281 -20.74 7.66 16.91
C ILE A 281 -20.36 9.01 17.52
N SER A 282 -19.61 9.02 18.63
CA SER A 282 -19.15 10.25 19.27
C SER A 282 -18.27 11.09 18.32
N CYS A 283 -17.35 10.46 17.60
CA CYS A 283 -16.53 11.09 16.57
C CYS A 283 -17.38 11.66 15.41
N LEU A 284 -18.33 10.88 14.91
CA LEU A 284 -19.17 11.21 13.75
C LEU A 284 -20.24 12.28 14.02
N LYS A 285 -20.52 12.65 15.28
CA LYS A 285 -21.48 13.73 15.62
C LYS A 285 -21.20 15.06 14.92
N LYS A 286 -19.93 15.34 14.60
CA LYS A 286 -19.53 16.54 13.86
C LYS A 286 -19.88 16.48 12.36
N TYR A 287 -20.16 15.29 11.82
CA TYR A 287 -20.33 15.00 10.41
C TYR A 287 -21.67 14.27 10.17
N PRO A 288 -22.81 14.99 10.09
CA PRO A 288 -24.14 14.39 10.04
C PRO A 288 -24.34 13.36 8.92
N GLN A 289 -23.79 13.62 7.73
CA GLN A 289 -23.87 12.71 6.58
C GLN A 289 -23.15 11.37 6.85
N ALA A 290 -21.95 11.43 7.44
CA ALA A 290 -21.19 10.24 7.81
C ALA A 290 -21.87 9.48 8.95
N LEU A 291 -22.44 10.20 9.93
CA LEU A 291 -23.19 9.60 11.03
C LEU A 291 -24.39 8.80 10.54
N VAL A 292 -25.18 9.33 9.60
CA VAL A 292 -26.31 8.60 9.00
C VAL A 292 -25.82 7.33 8.31
N LYS A 293 -24.78 7.41 7.45
CA LYS A 293 -24.22 6.24 6.76
C LYS A 293 -23.69 5.18 7.73
N TYR A 294 -23.06 5.60 8.83
CA TYR A 294 -22.57 4.68 9.85
C TYR A 294 -23.71 3.99 10.60
N LEU A 295 -24.75 4.73 10.99
CA LEU A 295 -25.93 4.15 11.64
C LEU A 295 -26.70 3.22 10.69
N GLU A 296 -26.81 3.56 9.40
CA GLU A 296 -27.35 2.68 8.36
C GLU A 296 -26.57 1.35 8.30
N HIS A 297 -25.24 1.41 8.33
CA HIS A 297 -24.38 0.22 8.37
C HIS A 297 -24.62 -0.63 9.63
N LEU A 298 -24.69 0.00 10.81
CA LEU A 298 -24.94 -0.71 12.07
C LEU A 298 -26.30 -1.42 12.09
N VAL A 299 -27.35 -0.75 11.59
CA VAL A 299 -28.73 -1.25 11.60
C VAL A 299 -28.99 -2.26 10.48
N THR A 300 -28.49 -2.00 9.28
CA THR A 300 -28.83 -2.77 8.08
C THR A 300 -27.84 -3.89 7.80
N ASP A 301 -26.55 -3.57 7.81
CA ASP A 301 -25.49 -4.53 7.42
C ASP A 301 -25.07 -5.39 8.61
N ARG A 302 -24.80 -4.75 9.76
CA ARG A 302 -24.43 -5.44 11.01
C ARG A 302 -25.63 -5.99 11.77
N ARG A 303 -26.85 -5.52 11.46
CA ARG A 303 -28.11 -5.94 12.08
C ARG A 303 -28.10 -5.88 13.61
N LEU A 304 -27.41 -4.88 14.17
CA LEU A 304 -27.35 -4.70 15.61
C LEU A 304 -28.75 -4.37 16.15
N GLN A 305 -29.17 -5.11 17.17
CA GLN A 305 -30.48 -4.98 17.80
C GLN A 305 -30.44 -4.03 19.01
N LYS A 306 -29.72 -2.90 18.90
CA LYS A 306 -29.65 -1.88 19.95
C LYS A 306 -30.66 -0.78 19.64
N GLU A 307 -31.72 -0.67 20.44
CA GLU A 307 -32.83 0.28 20.28
C GLU A 307 -32.36 1.74 20.07
N GLU A 308 -31.27 2.13 20.72
CA GLU A 308 -30.68 3.47 20.63
C GLU A 308 -30.24 3.82 19.20
N TYR A 309 -29.64 2.87 18.46
CA TYR A 309 -29.14 3.14 17.11
C TYR A 309 -30.28 3.32 16.10
N HIS A 310 -31.32 2.49 16.20
CA HIS A 310 -32.53 2.58 15.38
C HIS A 310 -33.31 3.86 15.66
N THR A 311 -33.46 4.23 16.93
CA THR A 311 -34.11 5.48 17.32
C THR A 311 -33.33 6.69 16.81
N HIS A 312 -32.00 6.69 16.96
CA HIS A 312 -31.15 7.79 16.49
C HIS A 312 -31.22 7.95 14.96
N LEU A 313 -31.15 6.85 14.21
CA LEU A 313 -31.28 6.87 12.75
C LEU A 313 -32.66 7.40 12.31
N ALA A 314 -33.73 6.98 12.98
CA ALA A 314 -35.09 7.45 12.70
C ALA A 314 -35.22 8.97 12.93
N VAL A 315 -34.62 9.51 13.99
CA VAL A 315 -34.61 10.96 14.27
C VAL A 315 -33.87 11.72 13.16
N LEU A 316 -32.70 11.22 12.73
CA LEU A 316 -31.91 11.89 11.69
C LEU A 316 -32.65 11.91 10.34
N TYR A 317 -33.25 10.79 9.92
CA TYR A 317 -34.10 10.78 8.72
C TYR A 317 -35.31 11.71 8.83
N LEU A 318 -35.91 11.80 10.02
CA LEU A 318 -37.06 12.67 10.24
C LEU A 318 -36.68 14.14 10.11
N ASP A 319 -35.57 14.55 10.70
CA ASP A 319 -35.05 15.92 10.59
C ASP A 319 -34.73 16.28 9.13
N GLU A 320 -34.08 15.38 8.39
CA GLU A 320 -33.76 15.58 6.97
C GLU A 320 -35.02 15.71 6.10
N VAL A 321 -36.04 14.87 6.31
CA VAL A 321 -37.33 14.97 5.60
C VAL A 321 -38.06 16.27 5.92
N LEU A 322 -37.96 16.77 7.17
CA LEU A 322 -38.56 18.06 7.56
C LEU A 322 -37.82 19.25 6.94
N GLN A 323 -36.51 19.17 6.77
CA GLN A 323 -35.68 20.18 6.09
C GLN A 323 -35.96 20.24 4.58
N GLN A 324 -36.24 19.10 3.94
CA GLN A 324 -36.51 19.00 2.50
C GLN A 324 -37.95 19.41 2.11
N ARG A 325 -38.79 19.81 3.07
CA ARG A 325 -40.19 20.18 2.80
C ARG A 325 -40.22 21.49 2.00
N PRO A 326 -40.67 21.49 0.72
CA PRO A 326 -40.61 22.68 -0.10
C PRO A 326 -41.61 23.71 0.42
N GLY A 327 -41.11 24.91 0.72
CA GLY A 327 -41.96 26.08 0.87
C GLY A 327 -42.63 26.38 -0.45
N ALA A 328 -43.93 26.09 -0.53
CA ALA A 328 -44.89 26.63 -1.50
C ALA A 328 -44.30 27.22 -2.79
N ASN A 329 -43.77 26.40 -3.70
CA ASN A 329 -43.79 26.65 -5.14
C ASN A 329 -43.27 25.44 -5.92
N GLY A 330 -44.08 24.97 -6.88
CA GLY A 330 -43.67 24.00 -7.90
C GLY A 330 -44.18 22.58 -7.64
N LYS A 331 -44.96 22.06 -8.58
CA LYS A 331 -45.56 20.73 -8.60
C LYS A 331 -44.49 19.64 -8.68
N ASP A 332 -44.82 18.47 -8.13
CA ASP A 332 -44.08 17.21 -8.12
C ASP A 332 -42.82 17.18 -7.24
N ALA A 333 -43.03 17.24 -5.91
CA ALA A 333 -42.05 16.81 -4.94
C ALA A 333 -41.94 15.27 -5.01
N GLU A 334 -41.00 14.79 -5.81
CA GLU A 334 -40.47 13.42 -5.79
C GLU A 334 -40.35 12.95 -4.32
N VAL A 335 -40.91 11.78 -4.00
CA VAL A 335 -40.73 11.17 -2.67
C VAL A 335 -39.23 11.05 -2.46
N THR A 336 -38.68 11.89 -1.58
CA THR A 336 -37.23 11.95 -1.42
C THR A 336 -36.72 10.59 -0.94
N GLU A 337 -35.55 10.18 -1.42
CA GLU A 337 -34.94 8.89 -1.09
C GLU A 337 -34.94 8.64 0.43
N THR A 338 -34.71 9.70 1.21
CA THR A 338 -34.75 9.73 2.67
C THR A 338 -36.13 9.38 3.25
N GLN A 339 -37.23 9.85 2.64
CA GLN A 339 -38.59 9.49 3.05
C GLN A 339 -38.89 8.01 2.81
N ALA A 340 -38.38 7.43 1.72
CA ALA A 340 -38.49 6.00 1.46
C ALA A 340 -37.66 5.17 2.45
N LYS A 341 -36.45 5.62 2.79
CA LYS A 341 -35.59 5.00 3.83
C LYS A 341 -36.25 5.04 5.20
N LEU A 342 -36.81 6.17 5.62
CA LEU A 342 -37.55 6.30 6.88
C LEU A 342 -38.74 5.34 6.95
N ARG A 343 -39.58 5.30 5.89
CA ARG A 343 -40.71 4.36 5.84
C ARG A 343 -40.25 2.92 5.93
N ARG A 344 -39.18 2.56 5.22
CA ARG A 344 -38.61 1.21 5.26
C ARG A 344 -38.08 0.86 6.65
N LEU A 345 -37.41 1.78 7.34
CA LEU A 345 -36.92 1.58 8.70
C LEU A 345 -38.09 1.31 9.66
N LEU A 346 -39.12 2.17 9.64
CA LEU A 346 -40.32 2.04 10.49
C LEU A 346 -41.13 0.76 10.20
N GLN A 347 -41.07 0.25 8.97
CA GLN A 347 -41.74 -1.00 8.58
C GLN A 347 -40.96 -2.27 8.95
N LYS A 348 -39.63 -2.19 9.06
CA LYS A 348 -38.76 -3.37 9.19
C LYS A 348 -38.18 -3.57 10.57
N SER A 349 -38.02 -2.51 11.35
CA SER A 349 -37.46 -2.59 12.70
C SER A 349 -38.53 -2.26 13.72
N ASP A 350 -38.70 -3.09 14.74
CA ASP A 350 -39.58 -2.76 15.88
C ASP A 350 -38.80 -2.11 17.03
N LEU A 351 -37.49 -1.86 16.84
CA LEU A 351 -36.57 -1.42 17.88
C LEU A 351 -36.40 0.10 17.91
N TYR A 352 -37.49 0.87 17.93
CA TYR A 352 -37.43 2.32 18.05
C TYR A 352 -38.45 2.87 19.04
N ARG A 353 -38.08 3.95 19.73
CA ARG A 353 -38.96 4.59 20.73
C ARG A 353 -40.01 5.46 20.06
N VAL A 354 -41.16 4.88 19.74
CA VAL A 354 -42.32 5.57 19.11
C VAL A 354 -42.67 6.88 19.83
N HIS A 355 -42.77 6.85 21.16
CA HIS A 355 -43.11 8.02 21.96
C HIS A 355 -42.05 9.13 21.89
N PHE A 356 -40.77 8.75 21.81
CA PHE A 356 -39.68 9.69 21.65
C PHE A 356 -39.68 10.32 20.25
N LEU A 357 -39.86 9.50 19.20
CA LEU A 357 -39.96 9.97 17.81
C LEU A 357 -41.14 10.92 17.59
N LEU A 358 -42.30 10.64 18.18
CA LEU A 358 -43.47 11.50 18.11
C LEU A 358 -43.23 12.84 18.84
N GLY A 359 -42.60 12.80 20.02
CA GLY A 359 -42.22 14.01 20.75
C GLY A 359 -41.23 14.86 19.97
N GLU A 360 -40.21 14.23 19.39
CA GLU A 360 -39.17 14.92 18.62
C GLU A 360 -39.71 15.45 17.29
N TRP A 361 -40.64 14.74 16.64
CA TRP A 361 -41.36 15.25 15.47
C TRP A 361 -42.08 16.56 15.77
N ILE A 362 -42.84 16.62 16.87
CA ILE A 362 -43.56 17.83 17.30
C ILE A 362 -42.58 18.96 17.62
N SER A 363 -41.45 18.63 18.26
CA SER A 363 -40.39 19.59 18.61
C SER A 363 -39.71 20.18 17.37
N LEU A 364 -39.28 19.33 16.43
CA LEU A 364 -38.61 19.71 15.19
C LEU A 364 -39.54 20.48 14.26
N ASP A 365 -40.80 20.05 14.11
CA ASP A 365 -41.80 20.76 13.30
C ASP A 365 -42.08 22.18 13.87
N LYS A 366 -42.16 22.33 15.20
CA LYS A 366 -42.25 23.65 15.85
C LYS A 366 -40.99 24.50 15.67
N ARG A 367 -39.80 23.89 15.60
CA ARG A 367 -38.53 24.60 15.39
C ARG A 367 -38.44 25.13 13.95
N HIS A 368 -38.83 24.31 12.98
CA HIS A 368 -38.91 24.70 11.57
C HIS A 368 -39.95 25.78 11.31
N ARG A 369 -41.16 25.67 11.86
CA ARG A 369 -42.19 26.73 11.74
C ARG A 369 -41.77 28.07 12.36
N ARG A 370 -40.96 28.05 13.43
CA ARG A 370 -40.43 29.28 14.05
C ARG A 370 -39.26 29.88 13.28
N GLY A 371 -38.40 29.06 12.65
CA GLY A 371 -37.32 29.53 11.78
C GLY A 371 -37.81 30.19 10.48
N TRP A 372 -39.02 29.84 10.02
CA TRP A 372 -39.69 30.45 8.87
C TRP A 372 -40.66 31.59 9.27
N GLY A 373 -40.76 31.91 10.55
CA GLY A 373 -41.72 32.85 11.13
C GLY A 373 -41.23 34.31 11.20
N GLY A 374 -40.72 34.84 10.09
CA GLY A 374 -40.48 36.27 9.88
C GLY A 374 -41.52 36.86 8.92
N GLY A 375 -42.81 36.58 9.12
CA GLY A 375 -43.87 37.04 8.24
C GLY A 375 -45.19 36.37 8.61
N GLY A 376 -46.00 37.07 9.40
CA GLY A 376 -47.22 36.52 9.97
C GLY A 376 -48.26 36.08 8.95
N ARG A 377 -48.97 35.01 9.27
CA ARG A 377 -50.43 35.00 9.40
C ARG A 377 -50.87 33.66 9.97
N ASP A 378 -51.70 33.74 11.01
CA ASP A 378 -52.52 32.64 11.49
C ASP A 378 -53.30 32.04 10.33
N GLY A 379 -53.18 30.72 10.20
CA GLY A 379 -53.88 29.90 9.21
C GLY A 379 -53.81 28.45 9.66
N GLY A 380 -54.66 28.09 10.62
CA GLY A 380 -54.83 26.70 11.01
C GLY A 380 -55.36 25.88 9.83
N LEU A 381 -54.60 24.88 9.38
CA LEU A 381 -55.07 23.83 8.49
C LEU A 381 -54.41 22.51 8.88
N GLY A 382 -55.24 21.53 9.23
CA GLY A 382 -54.82 20.19 9.60
C GLY A 382 -54.41 19.35 8.39
N ILE A 383 -53.43 18.47 8.59
CA ILE A 383 -53.16 17.34 7.71
C ILE A 383 -52.83 16.11 8.57
N SER A 384 -53.78 15.18 8.50
CA SER A 384 -53.77 13.71 8.58
C SER A 384 -52.65 12.95 9.31
N SER A 385 -53.12 12.15 10.26
CA SER A 385 -52.51 11.04 11.00
C SER A 385 -52.04 9.83 10.16
N SER A 386 -51.76 10.01 8.86
CA SER A 386 -51.52 8.89 7.93
C SER A 386 -50.09 8.32 7.90
N LEU A 387 -49.19 8.75 8.79
CA LEU A 387 -47.82 8.20 8.89
C LEU A 387 -47.67 7.11 9.97
N PHE A 388 -48.63 7.00 10.90
CA PHE A 388 -48.60 6.03 12.02
C PHE A 388 -49.78 5.04 11.99
N GLY A 389 -50.48 4.95 10.86
CA GLY A 389 -51.59 4.01 10.68
C GLY A 389 -51.09 2.62 10.28
N GLY A 390 -50.74 1.79 11.25
CA GLY A 390 -50.47 0.37 11.00
C GLY A 390 -49.93 -0.40 12.19
N ARG A 391 -50.82 -1.15 12.86
CA ARG A 391 -50.59 -2.16 13.90
C ARG A 391 -50.16 -1.65 15.29
N GLY A 392 -51.11 -1.02 15.98
CA GLY A 392 -51.38 -1.40 17.36
C GLY A 392 -52.32 -2.60 17.36
N GLY A 393 -51.89 -3.74 17.92
CA GLY A 393 -52.69 -4.96 17.95
C GLY A 393 -51.97 -6.13 18.57
N SER A 394 -51.96 -6.12 19.92
CA SER A 394 -51.66 -7.20 20.88
C SER A 394 -50.23 -7.69 21.01
#